data_AF-A0A9Q3BA13-F1
#
_entry.id   AF-A0A9Q3BA13-F1
#
_cell.length_a   1.000
_cell.length_b   1.000
_cell.length_c   1.000
_cell.angle_alpha   90.00
_cell.angle_beta   90.00
_cell.angle_gamma   90.00
#
_symmetry.space_group_name_H-M   'P 1'
#
loop_
_entity.id
_entity.type
_entity.pdbx_description
1 polymer ?
#
loop_
_entity_poly.entity_id
_entity_poly.type
_entity_poly.pdbx_seq_one_letter_code
_entity_poly.pdbx_strand_id
1 'polypeptide(L)'
;MEWGKGLFQQGEKKADADELSRIALQAFARTIDDKYLNNELKERQRRNNPAAAFLTKSSKSSTSSRPKYSGPPPPPNQYGINPGYRWDGGDWSNGFEAKLFQTGNDQKQVLLEQKLIAILLTKCSKQNHTSDDIGLYSKLMYFYNFL
;
A
#
# COMPACT_ATOMS: atom_id res chain seq x y z
N MET A 1 -11.97 13.72 -27.85
CA MET A 1 -10.58 13.40 -27.48
C MET A 1 -9.85 14.73 -27.40
N GLU A 2 -9.66 15.27 -26.19
CA GLU A 2 -8.91 16.51 -26.00
C GLU A 2 -7.42 16.20 -26.10
N TRP A 3 -6.72 16.88 -27.00
CA TRP A 3 -5.28 16.81 -27.12
C TRP A 3 -4.58 17.42 -25.89
N GLY A 4 -3.40 16.90 -25.53
CA GLY A 4 -2.58 17.41 -24.42
C GLY A 4 -2.93 16.89 -23.02
N LYS A 5 -3.92 16.02 -22.86
CA LYS A 5 -4.26 15.35 -21.59
C LYS A 5 -4.12 13.84 -21.70
N GLY A 6 -3.74 13.20 -20.59
CA GLY A 6 -3.62 11.74 -20.53
C GLY A 6 -4.98 11.04 -20.61
N LEU A 7 -5.07 9.94 -21.37
CA LEU A 7 -6.29 9.15 -21.49
C LEU A 7 -6.76 8.61 -20.13
N PHE A 8 -5.81 8.18 -19.29
CA PHE A 8 -6.10 7.69 -17.93
C PHE A 8 -6.71 8.78 -17.05
N GLN A 9 -6.10 9.98 -17.02
CA GLN A 9 -6.60 11.13 -16.27
C GLN A 9 -8.01 11.56 -16.69
N GLN A 10 -8.33 11.49 -18.00
CA GLN A 10 -9.68 11.76 -18.48
C GLN A 10 -10.69 10.70 -18.03
N GLY A 11 -10.29 9.43 -18.07
CA GLY A 11 -11.09 8.31 -17.60
C GLY A 11 -11.39 8.40 -16.11
N GLU A 12 -10.37 8.67 -15.29
CA GLU A 12 -10.51 8.89 -13.85
C GLU A 12 -11.45 10.06 -13.56
N LYS A 13 -11.23 11.22 -14.20
CA LYS A 13 -12.11 12.38 -13.99
C LYS A 13 -13.59 12.07 -14.27
N LYS A 14 -13.86 11.24 -15.28
CA LYS A 14 -15.23 10.79 -15.58
C LYS A 14 -15.75 9.83 -14.51
N ALA A 15 -14.96 8.85 -14.12
CA ALA A 15 -15.32 7.90 -13.07
C ALA A 15 -15.58 8.58 -11.73
N ASP A 16 -14.75 9.56 -11.36
CA ASP A 16 -14.90 10.37 -10.15
C ASP A 16 -16.19 11.20 -10.20
N ALA A 17 -16.54 11.78 -11.35
CA ALA A 17 -17.78 12.51 -11.51
C ALA A 17 -19.02 11.59 -11.35
N ASP A 18 -18.96 10.39 -11.93
CA ASP A 18 -20.02 9.38 -11.77
C ASP A 18 -20.11 8.92 -10.31
N GLU A 19 -18.99 8.72 -9.61
CA GLU A 19 -18.95 8.38 -8.19
C GLU A 19 -19.54 9.49 -7.32
N LEU A 20 -19.15 10.75 -7.54
CA LEU A 20 -19.68 11.91 -6.82
C LEU A 20 -21.19 12.04 -6.99
N SER A 21 -21.71 11.82 -8.20
CA SER A 21 -23.15 11.84 -8.46
C SER A 21 -23.88 10.77 -7.65
N ARG A 22 -23.24 9.62 -7.47
CA ARG A 22 -23.78 8.50 -6.73
C ARG A 22 -23.70 8.73 -5.21
N ILE A 23 -22.59 9.25 -4.72
CA ILE A 23 -22.41 9.62 -3.30
C ILE A 23 -23.41 10.71 -2.92
N ALA A 24 -23.66 11.68 -3.80
CA ALA A 24 -24.64 12.74 -3.58
C ALA A 24 -26.07 12.20 -3.37
N LEU A 25 -26.40 11.03 -3.94
CA LEU A 25 -27.67 10.34 -3.75
C LEU A 25 -27.69 9.41 -2.52
N GLN A 26 -26.53 9.09 -1.95
CA GLN A 26 -26.42 8.18 -0.82
C GLN A 26 -26.75 8.91 0.50
N ALA A 27 -27.30 8.15 1.46
CA ALA A 27 -27.47 8.66 2.82
C ALA A 27 -26.09 8.92 3.48
N PHE A 28 -26.03 9.95 4.34
CA PHE A 28 -24.79 10.35 5.00
C PHE A 28 -24.15 9.23 5.84
N ALA A 29 -24.97 8.50 6.61
CA ALA A 29 -24.52 7.38 7.43
C ALA A 29 -24.75 6.04 6.72
N ARG A 30 -23.75 5.15 6.79
CA ARG A 30 -23.88 3.76 6.34
C ARG A 30 -24.42 2.90 7.47
N THR A 31 -25.47 2.13 7.19
CA THR A 31 -26.09 1.19 8.15
C THR A 31 -25.69 -0.25 7.81
N ILE A 32 -25.90 -1.17 8.75
CA ILE A 32 -25.67 -2.62 8.58
C ILE A 32 -26.39 -3.16 7.33
N ASP A 33 -27.56 -2.60 6.99
CA ASP A 33 -28.37 -3.02 5.85
C ASP A 33 -28.00 -2.33 4.51
N ASP A 34 -26.91 -1.56 4.44
CA ASP A 34 -26.47 -0.93 3.18
C ASP A 34 -26.16 -2.01 2.13
N LYS A 35 -27.05 -2.10 1.13
CA LYS A 35 -26.99 -3.12 0.08
C LYS A 35 -25.68 -3.05 -0.71
N TYR A 36 -25.17 -1.85 -1.00
CA TYR A 36 -23.98 -1.72 -1.81
C TYR A 36 -22.74 -2.18 -1.07
N LEU A 37 -22.56 -1.70 0.17
CA LEU A 37 -21.44 -2.10 1.01
C LEU A 37 -21.45 -3.62 1.24
N ASN A 38 -22.63 -4.18 1.50
CA ASN A 38 -22.79 -5.62 1.71
C ASN A 38 -22.44 -6.44 0.47
N ASN A 39 -22.75 -5.94 -0.74
CA ASN A 39 -22.36 -6.60 -1.98
C ASN A 39 -20.84 -6.54 -2.18
N GLU A 40 -20.21 -5.38 -1.97
CA GLU A 40 -18.77 -5.21 -2.07
C GLU A 40 -18.03 -6.15 -1.09
N LEU A 41 -18.47 -6.25 0.16
CA LEU A 41 -17.88 -7.11 1.19
C LEU A 41 -18.02 -8.61 0.89
N LYS A 42 -19.07 -9.01 0.16
CA LYS A 42 -19.27 -10.38 -0.33
C LYS A 42 -18.32 -10.70 -1.48
N GLU A 43 -18.04 -9.74 -2.35
CA GLU A 43 -17.14 -9.90 -3.50
C GLU A 43 -15.65 -9.96 -3.10
N ARG A 44 -15.26 -9.38 -1.96
CA ARG A 44 -13.87 -9.40 -1.48
C ARG A 44 -13.35 -10.83 -1.31
N GLN A 45 -12.36 -11.19 -2.13
CA GLN A 45 -11.65 -12.46 -2.02
C GLN A 45 -10.79 -12.50 -0.75
N ARG A 46 -10.97 -13.55 0.06
CA ARG A 46 -10.19 -13.77 1.28
C ARG A 46 -9.20 -14.90 1.04
N ARG A 47 -7.91 -14.64 1.27
CA ARG A 47 -6.83 -15.62 1.07
C ARG A 47 -7.02 -16.92 1.86
N ASN A 48 -7.60 -16.85 3.06
CA ASN A 48 -7.78 -18.00 3.95
C ASN A 48 -9.18 -18.65 3.83
N ASN A 49 -9.93 -18.41 2.75
CA ASN A 49 -11.25 -19.01 2.60
C ASN A 49 -11.14 -20.44 2.01
N PRO A 50 -11.50 -21.51 2.75
CA PRO A 50 -11.43 -22.87 2.24
C PRO A 50 -12.37 -23.10 1.04
N ALA A 51 -13.49 -22.36 0.96
CA ALA A 51 -14.41 -22.43 -0.17
C ALA A 51 -13.81 -21.83 -1.46
N ALA A 52 -12.72 -21.06 -1.39
CA ALA A 52 -12.13 -20.40 -2.55
C ALA A 52 -11.65 -21.40 -3.61
N ALA A 53 -11.22 -22.60 -3.22
CA ALA A 53 -10.81 -23.66 -4.15
C ALA A 53 -11.98 -24.23 -4.98
N PHE A 54 -13.22 -24.09 -4.48
CA PHE A 54 -14.43 -24.61 -5.14
C PHE A 54 -15.12 -23.56 -6.03
N LEU A 55 -14.72 -22.28 -5.95
CA LEU A 55 -15.29 -21.22 -6.77
C LEU A 55 -14.74 -21.31 -8.20
N THR A 56 -15.57 -21.73 -9.14
CA THR A 56 -15.19 -22.02 -10.54
C THR A 56 -15.08 -20.78 -11.45
N LYS A 57 -15.17 -19.57 -10.90
CA LYS A 57 -15.15 -18.34 -11.70
C LYS A 57 -14.31 -17.27 -11.02
N SER A 58 -13.06 -17.13 -11.50
CA SER A 58 -12.37 -15.84 -11.45
C SER A 58 -13.18 -14.86 -12.28
N SER A 59 -13.84 -13.92 -11.62
CA SER A 59 -14.70 -12.94 -12.26
C SER A 59 -13.86 -12.00 -13.13
N LYS A 60 -14.16 -12.02 -14.44
CA LYS A 60 -13.87 -10.99 -15.44
C LYS A 60 -12.43 -10.46 -15.42
N SER A 61 -11.53 -11.15 -16.13
CA SER A 61 -10.55 -10.37 -16.89
C SER A 61 -11.37 -9.46 -17.80
N SER A 62 -11.47 -8.18 -17.48
CA SER A 62 -11.83 -7.18 -18.47
C SER A 62 -10.73 -7.30 -19.52
N THR A 63 -11.03 -8.04 -20.59
CA THR A 63 -10.15 -8.19 -21.73
C THR A 63 -10.16 -6.85 -22.43
N SER A 64 -9.43 -5.89 -21.84
CA SER A 64 -8.94 -4.75 -22.58
C SER A 64 -8.33 -5.36 -23.83
N SER A 65 -8.82 -4.96 -25.00
CA SER A 65 -8.33 -5.45 -26.30
C SER A 65 -6.82 -5.25 -26.47
N ARG A 66 -6.20 -4.44 -25.61
CA ARG A 66 -4.77 -4.20 -25.61
C ARG A 66 -4.03 -5.36 -24.95
N PRO A 67 -3.04 -5.96 -25.64
CA PRO A 67 -2.19 -6.99 -25.05
C PRO A 67 -1.50 -6.46 -23.79
N LYS A 68 -1.27 -7.36 -22.84
CA LYS A 68 -0.50 -7.09 -21.61
C LYS A 68 0.87 -7.73 -21.72
N TYR A 69 1.82 -7.21 -20.96
CA TYR A 69 3.13 -7.81 -20.83
C TYR A 69 3.05 -9.21 -20.22
N SER A 70 3.85 -10.14 -20.76
CA SER A 70 3.85 -11.57 -20.39
C SER A 70 5.25 -12.11 -20.07
N GLY A 71 6.27 -11.24 -20.01
CA GLY A 71 7.65 -11.62 -19.74
C GLY A 71 7.99 -11.70 -18.23
N PRO A 72 9.29 -11.75 -17.88
CA PRO A 72 9.75 -11.81 -16.49
C PRO A 72 9.26 -10.62 -15.66
N PRO A 73 9.11 -10.78 -14.32
CA PRO A 73 8.57 -9.73 -13.47
C PRO A 73 9.38 -8.44 -13.60
N PRO A 74 8.74 -7.29 -13.88
CA PRO A 74 9.43 -6.01 -14.00
C PRO A 74 9.99 -5.55 -12.64
N PRO A 75 11.03 -4.70 -12.64
CA PRO A 75 11.42 -3.98 -11.43
C PRO A 75 10.23 -3.13 -10.93
N PRO A 76 10.03 -3.04 -9.61
CA PRO A 76 8.94 -2.24 -9.05
C PRO A 76 9.16 -0.76 -9.36
N ASN A 77 8.07 -0.03 -9.58
CA ASN A 77 8.07 1.42 -9.69
C ASN A 77 7.09 2.04 -8.70
N GLN A 78 7.31 3.31 -8.36
CA GLN A 78 6.48 4.07 -7.42
C GLN A 78 4.97 4.09 -7.76
N TYR A 79 4.61 3.94 -9.05
CA TYR A 79 3.22 4.04 -9.53
C TYR A 79 2.52 2.69 -9.73
N GLY A 80 3.20 1.56 -9.50
CA GLY A 80 2.68 0.22 -9.81
C GLY A 80 2.29 0.02 -11.28
N ILE A 81 2.84 0.80 -12.22
CA ILE A 81 2.47 0.73 -13.63
C ILE A 81 3.19 -0.46 -14.27
N ASN A 82 2.41 -1.37 -14.86
CA ASN A 82 2.99 -2.48 -15.60
C ASN A 82 3.64 -1.99 -16.91
N PRO A 83 4.75 -2.64 -17.33
CA PRO A 83 5.40 -2.33 -18.59
C PRO A 83 4.46 -2.58 -19.77
N GLY A 84 4.77 -1.92 -20.89
CA GLY A 84 4.07 -2.16 -22.15
C GLY A 84 4.25 -3.61 -22.62
N TYR A 85 3.29 -4.11 -23.40
CA TYR A 85 3.31 -5.48 -23.90
C TYR A 85 4.53 -5.87 -24.76
N ARG A 86 5.25 -4.87 -25.28
CA ARG A 86 6.46 -5.05 -26.11
C ARG A 86 7.76 -4.89 -25.33
N TRP A 87 7.70 -4.65 -24.02
CA TRP A 87 8.91 -4.60 -23.22
C TRP A 87 9.59 -5.97 -23.26
N ASP A 88 10.91 -5.99 -23.37
CA ASP A 88 11.73 -7.18 -23.55
C ASP A 88 12.31 -7.73 -22.24
N GLY A 89 12.08 -7.02 -21.13
CA GLY A 89 12.55 -7.39 -19.81
C GLY A 89 13.92 -6.83 -19.44
N GLY A 90 14.57 -6.07 -20.33
CA GLY A 90 15.82 -5.36 -20.02
C GLY A 90 15.58 -4.17 -19.09
N ASP A 91 16.40 -4.03 -18.05
CA ASP A 91 16.43 -2.85 -17.20
C ASP A 91 17.55 -1.90 -17.63
N TRP A 92 17.18 -0.75 -18.18
CA TRP A 92 18.09 0.35 -18.56
C TRP A 92 17.88 1.59 -17.68
N SER A 93 17.46 1.39 -16.43
CA SER A 93 17.30 2.48 -15.49
C SER A 93 18.65 2.99 -14.95
N ASN A 94 18.63 4.18 -14.37
CA ASN A 94 19.76 4.75 -13.61
C ASN A 94 19.78 4.28 -12.14
N GLY A 95 18.93 3.32 -11.75
CA GLY A 95 18.78 2.87 -10.37
C GLY A 95 18.00 3.80 -9.43
N PHE A 96 17.36 4.87 -9.92
CA PHE A 96 16.64 5.84 -9.09
C PHE A 96 15.52 5.21 -8.26
N GLU A 97 14.64 4.42 -8.89
CA GLU A 97 13.50 3.77 -8.20
C GLU A 97 13.99 2.82 -7.10
N ALA A 98 15.02 2.02 -7.37
CA ALA A 98 15.64 1.15 -6.37
C ALA A 98 16.18 1.94 -5.16
N LYS A 99 16.91 3.04 -5.42
CA LYS A 99 17.41 3.91 -4.35
C LYS A 99 16.29 4.59 -3.56
N LEU A 100 15.21 4.98 -4.22
CA LEU A 100 14.04 5.58 -3.59
C LEU A 100 13.37 4.60 -2.62
N PHE A 101 13.16 3.35 -3.04
CA PHE A 101 12.60 2.32 -2.16
C PHE A 101 13.51 2.00 -0.97
N GLN A 102 14.82 1.90 -1.20
CA GLN A 102 15.78 1.68 -0.12
C GLN A 102 15.72 2.81 0.90
N THR A 103 15.82 4.05 0.44
CA THR A 103 15.79 5.25 1.30
C THR A 103 14.49 5.34 2.08
N GLY A 104 13.35 5.06 1.43
CA GLY A 104 12.04 5.04 2.09
C GLY A 104 11.90 3.94 3.14
N ASN A 105 12.55 2.78 2.93
CA ASN A 105 12.58 1.72 3.93
C ASN A 105 13.49 2.09 5.10
N ASP A 106 14.68 2.62 4.85
CA ASP A 106 15.63 3.03 5.88
C ASP A 106 15.01 4.08 6.81
N GLN A 107 14.35 5.10 6.24
CA GLN A 107 13.62 6.11 7.02
C GLN A 107 12.51 5.52 7.89
N LYS A 108 11.76 4.54 7.36
CA LYS A 108 10.73 3.83 8.13
C LYS A 108 11.33 3.02 9.27
N GLN A 109 12.47 2.35 9.04
CA GLN A 109 13.15 1.57 10.07
C GLN A 109 13.60 2.48 11.23
N VAL A 110 14.29 3.58 10.92
CA VAL A 110 14.73 4.56 11.93
C VAL A 110 13.54 5.10 12.73
N LEU A 111 12.43 5.46 12.06
CA LEU A 111 11.23 5.93 12.73
C LEU A 111 10.62 4.87 13.66
N LEU A 112 10.62 3.60 13.25
CA LEU A 112 10.13 2.49 14.06
C LEU A 112 11.01 2.26 15.28
N GLU A 113 12.33 2.29 15.12
CA GLU A 113 13.29 2.18 16.21
C GLU A 113 13.09 3.31 17.23
N GLN A 114 12.98 4.56 16.77
CA GLN A 114 12.69 5.70 17.63
C GLN A 114 11.36 5.55 18.39
N LYS A 115 10.30 5.08 17.72
CA LYS A 115 8.99 4.82 18.36
C LYS A 115 9.09 3.73 19.41
N LEU A 116 9.81 2.64 19.13
CA LEU A 116 10.01 1.55 20.09
C LEU A 116 10.75 2.04 21.33
N ILE A 117 11.83 2.83 21.15
CA ILE A 117 12.58 3.42 22.25
C ILE A 117 11.68 4.33 23.09
N ALA A 118 10.89 5.21 22.47
CA ALA A 118 9.98 6.10 23.19
C ALA A 118 8.93 5.32 24.02
N ILE A 119 8.41 4.22 23.47
CA ILE A 119 7.49 3.33 24.19
C ILE A 119 8.18 2.67 25.38
N LEU A 120 9.40 2.16 25.20
CA LEU A 120 10.18 1.55 26.28
C LEU A 120 10.49 2.57 27.38
N LEU A 121 10.86 3.80 27.03
CA LEU A 121 11.13 4.89 27.98
C LEU A 121 9.91 5.18 28.84
N THR A 122 8.75 5.30 28.17
CA THR A 122 7.47 5.59 28.83
C THR A 122 7.03 4.44 29.75
N LYS A 123 7.27 3.19 29.36
CA LYS A 123 6.99 2.01 30.20
C LYS A 123 7.90 1.97 31.42
N CYS A 124 9.20 2.21 31.23
CA CYS A 124 10.19 2.27 32.32
C CYS A 124 9.84 3.37 33.32
N SER A 125 9.40 4.54 32.86
CA SER A 125 8.98 5.65 33.75
C SER A 125 7.71 5.35 34.56
N LYS A 126 6.83 4.43 34.12
CA LYS A 126 5.58 4.06 34.84
C LYS A 126 5.76 2.90 35.81
N GLN A 127 6.79 2.09 35.58
CA GLN A 127 7.20 1.00 36.45
C GLN A 127 8.18 1.59 37.47
N ASN A 128 7.72 1.91 38.69
CA ASN A 128 8.60 2.32 39.78
C ASN A 128 9.52 1.15 40.17
N HIS A 129 10.59 0.92 39.43
CA HIS A 129 11.57 -0.12 39.72
C HIS A 129 12.99 0.46 39.82
N THR A 130 13.60 0.02 40.91
CA THR A 130 14.96 0.14 41.45
C THR A 130 16.09 0.49 40.46
N SER A 131 17.08 1.23 40.99
CA SER A 131 18.30 1.82 40.41
C SER A 131 19.10 1.05 39.34
N ASP A 132 18.82 -0.23 39.10
CA ASP A 132 19.60 -1.09 38.21
C ASP A 132 19.16 -0.99 36.73
N ASP A 133 17.91 -0.57 36.47
CA ASP A 133 17.36 -0.43 35.10
C ASP A 133 17.81 0.85 34.38
N ILE A 134 18.26 1.88 35.12
CA ILE A 134 18.72 3.17 34.58
C ILE A 134 20.08 3.03 33.86
N GLY A 135 20.94 2.11 34.32
CA GLY A 135 22.27 1.87 33.76
C GLY A 135 22.24 1.24 32.36
N LEU A 136 21.29 0.34 32.12
CA LEU A 136 21.04 -0.23 30.78
C LEU A 136 20.47 0.81 29.82
N TYR A 137 19.63 1.72 30.32
CA TYR A 137 19.05 2.81 29.54
C TYR A 137 20.08 3.82 29.04
N SER A 138 21.00 4.21 29.93
CA SER A 138 22.15 5.05 29.61
C SER A 138 23.02 4.39 28.53
N LYS A 139 23.35 3.11 28.70
CA LYS A 139 24.17 2.35 27.73
C LYS A 139 23.50 2.21 26.35
N LEU A 140 22.18 2.01 26.30
CA LEU A 140 21.42 1.94 25.04
C LEU A 140 21.34 3.31 24.35
N MET A 141 21.14 4.39 25.10
CA MET A 141 21.10 5.76 24.56
C MET A 141 22.47 6.23 24.04
N TYR A 142 23.57 5.89 24.70
CA TYR A 142 24.92 6.21 24.23
C TYR A 142 25.32 5.43 22.98
N PHE A 143 24.83 4.20 22.80
CA PHE A 143 25.09 3.42 21.59
C PHE A 143 24.38 3.98 20.35
N TYR A 144 23.24 4.65 20.52
CA TYR A 144 22.44 5.20 19.40
C TYR A 144 22.81 6.64 19.01
N ASN A 145 23.34 7.46 19.92
CA ASN A 145 23.78 8.83 19.57
C ASN A 145 25.10 8.87 18.76
N PHE A 146 25.71 7.72 18.48
CA PHE A 146 26.98 7.61 17.75
C PHE A 146 26.88 6.85 16.41
N LEU A 147 25.65 6.48 16.00
CA LEU A 147 25.29 5.95 14.68
C LEU A 147 24.38 6.96 13.97
#